data_AF-A0A933LNQ0-F1
#
_entry.id   AF-A0A933LNQ0-F1
#
_cell.length_a   1.000
_cell.length_b   1.000
_cell.length_c   1.000
_cell.angle_alpha   90.00
_cell.angle_beta   90.00
_cell.angle_gamma   90.00
#
_symmetry.space_group_name_H-M   'P 1'
#
loop_
_entity.id
_entity.type
_entity.pdbx_description
1 polymer ?
#
loop_
_entity_poly.entity_id
_entity_poly.type
_entity_poly.pdbx_seq_one_letter_code
_entity_poly.pdbx_strand_id
1 'polypeptide(L)'
;MRRRWGGSRGFTLPELLVALAIVGMVLAAVTVLLEQGHKVYRAGAAKGEAQQSARVAVERLARELRAAGVNPTGARFSALLNPTPTGFTIQNDLNGDGVIRGNRETITYSLTGHTLRRNAGGGAQPLIEGVESLTLTYLDGAGNAVETPDEVRAVVIAITVGGVSMTTQVRLRNR
;
A
#
# COMPACT_ATOMS: atom_id res chain seq x y z
N MET A 1 39.95 39.08 64.38
CA MET A 1 39.78 38.72 62.95
C MET A 1 38.30 38.53 62.64
N ARG A 2 37.66 39.44 61.90
CA ARG A 2 36.23 39.38 61.54
C ARG A 2 36.07 38.93 60.08
N ARG A 3 35.69 37.68 59.85
CA ARG A 3 35.23 37.22 58.52
C ARG A 3 33.76 37.63 58.37
N ARG A 4 33.48 38.64 57.53
CA ARG A 4 32.13 38.98 57.09
C ARG A 4 31.72 37.94 56.05
N TRP A 5 30.76 37.08 56.38
CA TRP A 5 30.04 36.32 55.36
C TRP A 5 29.21 37.28 54.52
N GLY A 6 29.41 37.24 53.20
CA GLY A 6 28.72 38.08 52.24
C GLY A 6 27.22 37.79 52.26
N GLY A 7 26.40 38.83 52.34
CA GLY A 7 24.95 38.72 52.29
C GLY A 7 24.50 38.21 50.92
N SER A 8 23.74 37.12 50.92
CA SER A 8 23.00 36.63 49.77
C SER A 8 21.94 37.68 49.41
N ARG A 9 22.14 38.44 48.33
CA ARG A 9 21.12 39.33 47.77
C ARG A 9 20.00 38.47 47.15
N GLY A 10 18.76 38.69 47.58
CA GLY A 10 17.57 38.04 46.98
C GLY A 10 17.21 38.64 45.63
N PHE A 11 16.38 37.94 44.85
CA PHE A 11 15.86 38.43 43.56
C PHE A 11 14.81 39.52 43.75
N THR A 12 14.84 40.53 42.89
CA THR A 12 13.80 41.57 42.83
C THR A 12 12.62 41.13 41.96
N LEU A 13 11.44 41.70 42.19
CA LEU A 13 10.24 41.41 41.40
C LEU A 13 10.44 41.68 39.89
N PRO A 14 11.08 42.78 39.46
CA PRO A 14 11.35 43.00 38.03
C PRO A 14 12.22 41.93 37.39
N GLU A 15 13.23 41.40 38.10
CA GLU A 15 14.10 40.34 37.58
C GLU A 15 13.32 39.03 37.37
N LEU A 16 12.40 38.69 38.29
CA LEU A 16 11.52 37.53 38.14
C LEU A 16 10.54 37.70 36.97
N LEU A 17 9.99 38.90 36.76
CA LEU A 17 9.07 39.17 35.65
C LEU A 17 9.79 39.04 34.29
N VAL A 18 11.01 39.58 34.19
CA VAL A 18 11.83 39.45 32.97
C VAL A 18 12.21 37.99 32.74
N ALA A 19 12.63 37.26 33.77
CA ALA A 19 12.96 35.84 33.65
C ALA A 19 11.75 35.01 33.17
N LEU A 20 10.57 35.24 33.75
CA LEU A 20 9.33 34.56 33.33
C LEU A 20 8.95 34.90 31.88
N ALA A 21 9.09 36.17 31.48
CA ALA A 21 8.82 36.59 30.11
C ALA A 21 9.73 35.89 29.10
N ILE A 22 11.02 35.78 29.41
CA ILE A 22 11.99 35.07 28.56
C ILE A 22 11.66 33.58 28.50
N VAL A 23 11.39 32.93 29.64
CA VAL A 23 11.00 31.51 29.68
C VAL A 23 9.72 31.27 28.88
N GLY A 24 8.71 32.14 29.03
CA GLY A 24 7.47 32.06 28.25
C GLY A 24 7.71 32.17 26.74
N MET A 25 8.59 33.11 26.32
CA MET A 25 8.95 33.26 24.91
C MET A 25 9.69 32.03 24.36
N VAL A 26 10.61 31.46 25.13
CA VAL A 26 11.34 30.24 24.76
C VAL A 26 10.39 29.05 24.66
N LEU A 27 9.49 28.87 25.64
CA LEU A 27 8.50 27.80 25.62
C LEU A 27 7.57 27.93 24.40
N ALA A 28 7.10 29.13 24.09
CA ALA A 28 6.28 29.38 22.90
C ALA A 28 7.02 29.03 21.59
N ALA A 29 8.32 29.33 21.50
CA ALA A 29 9.12 28.92 20.34
C ALA A 29 9.27 27.40 20.24
N VAL A 30 9.51 26.72 21.37
CA VAL A 30 9.66 25.25 21.43
C VAL A 30 8.35 24.54 21.06
N THR A 31 7.20 25.03 21.52
CA THR A 31 5.90 24.42 21.19
C THR A 31 5.62 24.48 19.68
N VAL A 32 5.94 25.59 19.03
CA VAL A 32 5.81 25.71 17.57
C VAL A 32 6.68 24.69 16.84
N LEU A 33 7.94 24.53 17.26
CA LEU A 33 8.84 23.52 16.67
C LEU A 33 8.33 22.09 16.90
N LEU A 34 7.82 21.80 18.10
CA LEU A 34 7.27 20.49 18.43
C LEU A 34 6.03 20.16 17.59
N GLU A 35 5.11 21.12 17.42
CA GLU A 35 3.93 20.95 16.57
C GLU A 35 4.31 20.70 15.11
N GLN A 36 5.30 21.44 14.59
CA GLN A 36 5.83 21.21 13.24
C GLN A 36 6.44 19.80 13.13
N GLY A 37 7.24 19.39 14.11
CA GLY A 37 7.82 18.05 14.17
C GLY A 37 6.76 16.95 14.16
N HIS A 38 5.70 17.09 14.96
CA HIS A 38 4.59 16.13 14.98
C HIS A 38 3.84 16.05 13.64
N LYS A 39 3.62 17.18 12.97
CA LYS A 39 2.97 17.20 11.64
C LYS A 39 3.81 16.44 10.61
N VAL A 40 5.11 16.72 10.56
CA VAL A 40 6.05 16.05 9.66
C VAL A 40 6.11 14.54 9.95
N TYR A 41 6.19 14.17 11.23
CA TYR A 41 6.21 12.77 11.64
C TYR A 41 4.95 12.02 11.20
N ARG A 42 3.76 12.58 11.43
CA ARG A 42 2.49 11.96 11.04
C ARG A 42 2.37 11.80 9.52
N ALA A 43 2.74 12.82 8.76
CA ALA A 43 2.75 12.75 7.30
C ALA A 43 3.73 11.68 6.79
N GLY A 44 4.91 11.58 7.41
CA GLY A 44 5.89 10.54 7.11
C GLY A 44 5.38 9.13 7.43
N ALA A 45 4.76 8.94 8.59
CA ALA A 45 4.18 7.66 8.99
C ALA A 45 3.07 7.21 8.03
N ALA A 46 2.11 8.11 7.72
CA ALA A 46 1.03 7.82 6.79
C ALA A 46 1.54 7.45 5.39
N LYS A 47 2.57 8.17 4.89
CA LYS A 47 3.21 7.85 3.61
C LYS A 47 3.91 6.48 3.64
N GLY A 48 4.55 6.12 4.75
CA GLY A 48 5.19 4.83 4.95
C GLY A 48 4.19 3.67 4.94
N GLU A 49 3.07 3.82 5.66
CA GLU A 49 1.97 2.85 5.68
C GLU A 49 1.33 2.67 4.30
N ALA A 50 1.09 3.77 3.58
CA ALA A 50 0.58 3.75 2.22
C ALA A 50 1.53 3.02 1.24
N GLN A 51 2.83 3.28 1.32
CA GLN A 51 3.85 2.57 0.54
C GLN A 51 3.86 1.07 0.83
N GLN A 52 3.78 0.69 2.10
CA GLN A 52 3.78 -0.73 2.48
C GLN A 52 2.51 -1.43 2.01
N SER A 53 1.36 -0.80 2.16
CA SER A 53 0.08 -1.31 1.66
C SER A 53 0.10 -1.52 0.14
N ALA A 54 0.54 -0.51 -0.62
CA ALA A 54 0.69 -0.61 -2.07
C ALA A 54 1.65 -1.74 -2.47
N ARG A 55 2.79 -1.89 -1.76
CA ARG A 55 3.76 -2.97 -1.98
C ARG A 55 3.14 -4.35 -1.75
N VAL A 56 2.43 -4.54 -0.64
CA VAL A 56 1.76 -5.81 -0.32
C VAL A 56 0.78 -6.20 -1.44
N ALA A 57 -0.03 -5.25 -1.91
CA ALA A 57 -0.98 -5.49 -3.00
C ALA A 57 -0.27 -5.85 -4.31
N VAL A 58 0.69 -5.03 -4.75
CA VAL A 58 1.43 -5.23 -6.01
C VAL A 58 2.17 -6.56 -6.00
N GLU A 59 2.88 -6.88 -4.92
CA GLU A 59 3.61 -8.14 -4.84
C GLU A 59 2.68 -9.35 -4.86
N ARG A 60 1.52 -9.27 -4.18
CA ARG A 60 0.55 -10.37 -4.16
C ARG A 60 -0.08 -10.58 -5.53
N LEU A 61 -0.56 -9.51 -6.16
CA LEU A 61 -1.09 -9.53 -7.52
C LEU A 61 -0.06 -10.10 -8.50
N ALA A 62 1.18 -9.59 -8.46
CA ALA A 62 2.23 -10.02 -9.36
C ALA A 62 2.62 -11.49 -9.16
N ARG A 63 2.70 -11.98 -7.92
CA ARG A 63 2.99 -13.40 -7.65
C ARG A 63 1.91 -14.30 -8.23
N GLU A 64 0.64 -13.97 -8.03
CA GLU A 64 -0.47 -14.83 -8.49
C GLU A 64 -0.70 -14.72 -10.00
N LEU A 65 -0.52 -13.53 -10.60
CA LEU A 65 -0.55 -13.36 -12.06
C LEU A 65 0.58 -14.12 -12.77
N ARG A 66 1.81 -14.12 -12.24
CA ARG A 66 2.89 -14.94 -12.81
C ARG A 66 2.56 -16.42 -12.78
N ALA A 67 1.84 -16.87 -11.75
CA ALA A 67 1.43 -18.25 -11.59
C ALA A 67 0.14 -18.59 -12.37
N ALA A 68 -0.54 -17.63 -12.99
CA ALA A 68 -1.78 -17.88 -13.72
C ALA A 68 -1.57 -18.87 -14.88
N GLY A 69 -2.57 -19.71 -15.13
CA GLY A 69 -2.55 -20.68 -16.21
C GLY A 69 -1.70 -21.93 -15.97
N VAL A 70 -1.32 -22.26 -14.72
CA VAL A 70 -0.68 -23.55 -14.44
C VAL A 70 -1.59 -24.68 -14.92
N ASN A 71 -1.07 -25.54 -15.79
CA ASN A 71 -1.87 -26.54 -16.51
C ASN A 71 -1.05 -27.82 -16.79
N PRO A 72 -0.85 -28.70 -15.80
CA PRO A 72 -0.10 -29.93 -15.98
C PRO A 72 -0.81 -30.96 -16.88
N THR A 73 -2.15 -30.89 -17.01
CA THR A 73 -2.95 -31.85 -17.79
C THR A 73 -3.13 -31.46 -19.25
N GLY A 74 -2.84 -30.20 -19.61
CA GLY A 74 -3.14 -29.66 -20.94
C GLY A 74 -4.64 -29.40 -21.17
N ALA A 75 -5.45 -29.32 -20.10
CA ALA A 75 -6.86 -28.99 -20.20
C ALA A 75 -7.09 -27.63 -20.88
N ARG A 76 -8.21 -27.46 -21.60
CA ARG A 76 -8.52 -26.21 -22.28
C ARG A 76 -9.23 -25.25 -21.33
N PHE A 77 -8.52 -24.23 -20.83
CA PHE A 77 -9.10 -23.13 -20.06
C PHE A 77 -8.32 -21.82 -20.24
N SER A 78 -8.96 -20.70 -19.93
CA SER A 78 -8.37 -19.36 -19.98
C SER A 78 -7.60 -19.06 -18.69
N ALA A 79 -6.33 -18.61 -18.77
CA ALA A 79 -5.55 -18.28 -17.58
C ALA A 79 -6.15 -17.11 -16.77
N LEU A 80 -6.88 -16.24 -17.48
CA LEU A 80 -7.63 -15.12 -16.93
C LEU A 80 -9.09 -15.20 -17.37
N LEU A 81 -9.98 -14.72 -16.51
CA LEU A 81 -11.40 -14.49 -16.77
C LEU A 81 -11.80 -13.09 -16.29
N ASN A 82 -12.84 -12.54 -16.92
CA ASN A 82 -13.46 -11.26 -16.60
C ASN A 82 -12.44 -10.12 -16.40
N PRO A 83 -11.55 -9.86 -17.37
CA PRO A 83 -10.63 -8.73 -17.29
C PRO A 83 -11.44 -7.43 -17.27
N THR A 84 -11.27 -6.67 -16.21
CA THR A 84 -11.82 -5.32 -16.06
C THR A 84 -10.72 -4.38 -15.60
N PRO A 85 -10.87 -3.04 -15.73
CA PRO A 85 -9.87 -2.10 -15.27
C PRO A 85 -9.55 -2.20 -13.76
N THR A 86 -10.40 -2.84 -12.95
CA THR A 86 -10.27 -2.89 -11.48
C THR A 86 -10.42 -4.29 -10.89
N GLY A 87 -10.45 -5.33 -11.73
CA GLY A 87 -10.55 -6.71 -11.28
C GLY A 87 -10.34 -7.72 -12.40
N PHE A 88 -10.03 -8.96 -12.00
CA PHE A 88 -9.88 -10.12 -12.86
C PHE A 88 -10.01 -11.39 -12.04
N THR A 89 -10.14 -12.52 -12.72
CA THR A 89 -10.05 -13.85 -12.10
C THR A 89 -8.93 -14.66 -12.75
N ILE A 90 -8.07 -15.27 -11.94
CA ILE A 90 -7.05 -16.22 -12.38
C ILE A 90 -7.62 -17.63 -12.31
N GLN A 91 -7.28 -18.46 -13.30
CA GLN A 91 -7.54 -19.90 -13.28
C GLN A 91 -6.23 -20.70 -13.35
N ASN A 92 -6.18 -21.82 -12.62
CA ASN A 92 -5.10 -22.79 -12.58
C ASN A 92 -5.66 -24.20 -12.35
N ASP A 93 -5.04 -25.21 -12.96
CA ASP A 93 -5.23 -26.63 -12.63
C ASP A 93 -4.09 -27.03 -11.68
N LEU A 94 -4.29 -26.83 -10.37
CA LEU A 94 -3.24 -26.99 -9.37
C LEU A 94 -3.13 -28.44 -8.88
N ASN A 95 -4.22 -29.20 -8.93
CA ASN A 95 -4.25 -30.60 -8.53
C ASN A 95 -4.01 -31.56 -9.70
N GLY A 96 -4.03 -31.07 -10.94
CA GLY A 96 -3.76 -31.88 -12.13
C GLY A 96 -4.89 -32.84 -12.48
N ASP A 97 -6.13 -32.51 -12.14
CA ASP A 97 -7.31 -33.31 -12.51
C ASP A 97 -8.00 -32.80 -13.79
N GLY A 98 -7.52 -31.68 -14.36
CA GLY A 98 -8.02 -31.11 -15.60
C GLY A 98 -9.33 -30.33 -15.45
N VAL A 99 -9.80 -30.07 -14.22
CA VAL A 99 -10.99 -29.25 -13.95
C VAL A 99 -10.65 -28.10 -12.99
N ILE A 100 -11.10 -26.88 -13.30
CA ILE A 100 -10.85 -25.69 -12.47
C ILE A 100 -11.91 -25.59 -11.38
N ARG A 101 -11.85 -26.47 -10.37
CA ARG A 101 -12.82 -26.54 -9.25
C ARG A 101 -12.19 -26.80 -7.89
N GLY A 102 -10.91 -27.11 -7.87
CA GLY A 102 -10.11 -27.33 -6.67
C GLY A 102 -9.84 -26.06 -5.87
N ASN A 103 -9.25 -26.29 -4.69
CA ASN A 103 -8.92 -25.21 -3.78
C ASN A 103 -7.88 -24.25 -4.38
N ARG A 104 -8.19 -22.95 -4.41
CA ARG A 104 -7.35 -21.88 -4.98
C ARG A 104 -7.04 -22.02 -6.47
N GLU A 105 -7.77 -22.86 -7.18
CA GLU A 105 -7.69 -22.96 -8.64
C GLU A 105 -8.32 -21.78 -9.33
N THR A 106 -9.29 -21.14 -8.66
CA THR A 106 -9.84 -19.85 -9.06
C THR A 106 -9.49 -18.81 -8.00
N ILE A 107 -8.91 -17.69 -8.42
CA ILE A 107 -8.65 -16.55 -7.54
C ILE A 107 -9.16 -15.27 -8.19
N THR A 108 -10.10 -14.59 -7.55
CA THR A 108 -10.69 -13.34 -8.03
C THR A 108 -10.16 -12.15 -7.25
N TYR A 109 -9.72 -11.12 -7.98
CA TYR A 109 -9.40 -9.81 -7.45
C TYR A 109 -10.43 -8.80 -7.91
N SER A 110 -10.87 -7.94 -6.99
CA SER A 110 -11.78 -6.84 -7.30
C SER A 110 -11.56 -5.67 -6.36
N LEU A 111 -11.58 -4.45 -6.90
CA LEU A 111 -11.71 -3.24 -6.09
C LEU A 111 -13.20 -3.00 -5.80
N THR A 112 -13.55 -2.86 -4.53
CA THR A 112 -14.90 -2.49 -4.09
C THR A 112 -14.82 -1.31 -3.14
N GLY A 113 -15.34 -0.16 -3.54
CA GLY A 113 -15.06 1.10 -2.85
C GLY A 113 -13.56 1.37 -2.85
N HIS A 114 -12.98 1.58 -1.67
CA HIS A 114 -11.53 1.78 -1.48
C HIS A 114 -10.79 0.53 -0.99
N THR A 115 -11.41 -0.65 -1.10
CA THR A 115 -10.84 -1.91 -0.61
C THR A 115 -10.55 -2.84 -1.78
N LEU A 116 -9.28 -3.15 -2.01
CA LEU A 116 -8.89 -4.23 -2.92
C LEU A 116 -9.15 -5.56 -2.20
N ARG A 117 -9.98 -6.40 -2.80
CA ARG A 117 -10.38 -7.70 -2.25
C ARG A 117 -9.79 -8.84 -3.06
N ARG A 118 -9.57 -9.95 -2.37
CA ARG A 118 -9.11 -11.22 -2.93
C ARG A 118 -10.03 -12.34 -2.48
N ASN A 119 -10.57 -13.11 -3.41
CA ASN A 119 -11.33 -14.33 -3.15
C ASN A 119 -10.59 -15.53 -3.72
N ALA A 120 -10.23 -16.50 -2.87
CA ALA A 120 -9.58 -17.76 -3.30
C ALA A 120 -10.33 -18.99 -2.78
N GLY A 121 -11.65 -18.90 -2.65
CA GLY A 121 -12.52 -19.99 -2.19
C GLY A 121 -13.16 -19.76 -0.82
N GLY A 122 -12.64 -18.82 -0.02
CA GLY A 122 -13.18 -18.45 1.30
C GLY A 122 -14.09 -17.22 1.30
N GLY A 123 -14.47 -16.70 0.13
CA GLY A 123 -15.14 -15.42 -0.04
C GLY A 123 -14.17 -14.26 -0.28
N ALA A 124 -14.70 -13.10 -0.66
CA ALA A 124 -13.89 -11.92 -0.94
C ALA A 124 -13.37 -11.31 0.36
N GLN A 125 -12.09 -11.51 0.68
CA GLN A 125 -11.41 -10.94 1.85
C GLN A 125 -10.71 -9.62 1.49
N PRO A 126 -10.67 -8.63 2.38
CA PRO A 126 -9.87 -7.42 2.15
C PRO A 126 -8.38 -7.77 2.08
N LEU A 127 -7.70 -7.32 1.03
CA LEU A 127 -6.25 -7.43 0.89
C LEU A 127 -5.57 -6.17 1.43
N ILE A 128 -6.03 -5.01 0.96
CA ILE A 128 -5.66 -3.69 1.45
C ILE A 128 -6.85 -2.74 1.39
N GLU A 129 -6.80 -1.71 2.20
CA GLU A 129 -7.77 -0.61 2.23
C GLU A 129 -7.10 0.71 1.81
N GLY A 130 -7.90 1.77 1.65
CA GLY A 130 -7.40 3.09 1.28
C GLY A 130 -6.91 3.18 -0.17
N VAL A 131 -7.36 2.28 -1.04
CA VAL A 131 -7.05 2.32 -2.47
C VAL A 131 -7.83 3.47 -3.11
N GLU A 132 -7.11 4.51 -3.53
CA GLU A 132 -7.66 5.67 -4.23
C GLU A 132 -7.91 5.35 -5.70
N SER A 133 -7.02 4.58 -6.31
CA SER A 133 -7.18 4.10 -7.68
C SER A 133 -6.51 2.75 -7.90
N LEU A 134 -7.13 1.93 -8.73
CA LEU A 134 -6.54 0.73 -9.33
C LEU A 134 -6.83 0.79 -10.83
N THR A 135 -5.80 0.56 -11.63
CA THR A 135 -5.94 0.42 -13.08
C THR A 135 -5.15 -0.79 -13.53
N LEU A 136 -5.86 -1.67 -14.23
CA LEU A 136 -5.34 -2.90 -14.79
C LEU A 136 -5.45 -2.81 -16.31
N THR A 137 -4.30 -2.88 -16.98
CA THR A 137 -4.22 -2.90 -18.44
C THR A 137 -3.72 -4.26 -18.88
N TYR A 138 -4.52 -4.95 -19.69
CA TYR A 138 -4.21 -6.28 -20.19
C TYR A 138 -3.56 -6.15 -21.57
N LEU A 139 -2.41 -6.76 -21.75
CA LEU A 139 -1.60 -6.63 -22.95
C LEU A 139 -1.39 -7.97 -23.63
N ASP A 140 -1.36 -8.00 -24.96
CA ASP A 140 -0.93 -9.14 -25.76
C ASP A 140 0.61 -9.33 -25.75
N GLY A 141 1.11 -10.28 -26.55
CA GLY A 141 2.55 -10.54 -26.70
C GLY A 141 3.33 -9.40 -27.38
N ALA A 142 2.65 -8.56 -28.16
CA ALA A 142 3.22 -7.39 -28.85
C ALA A 142 3.16 -6.10 -28.00
N GLY A 143 2.45 -6.13 -26.87
CA GLY A 143 2.28 -4.99 -25.96
C GLY A 143 1.04 -4.14 -26.25
N ASN A 144 0.12 -4.59 -27.10
CA ASN A 144 -1.14 -3.88 -27.36
C ASN A 144 -2.17 -4.22 -26.31
N ALA A 145 -3.03 -3.24 -25.97
CA ALA A 145 -4.14 -3.49 -25.06
C ALA A 145 -5.17 -4.43 -25.70
N VAL A 146 -5.61 -5.42 -24.92
CA VAL A 146 -6.61 -6.41 -25.35
C VAL A 146 -7.69 -6.57 -24.28
N GLU A 147 -8.90 -6.87 -24.72
CA GLU A 147 -10.03 -7.20 -23.85
C GLU A 147 -10.30 -8.72 -23.82
N THR A 148 -9.80 -9.44 -24.83
CA THR A 148 -9.96 -10.90 -24.96
C THR A 148 -9.07 -11.63 -23.94
N PRO A 149 -9.62 -12.41 -23.00
CA PRO A 149 -8.82 -13.03 -21.94
C PRO A 149 -7.73 -13.98 -22.46
N ASP A 150 -7.97 -14.67 -23.58
CA ASP A 150 -7.03 -15.62 -24.16
C ASP A 150 -5.87 -14.96 -24.90
N GLU A 151 -5.96 -13.68 -25.24
CA GLU A 151 -4.91 -12.91 -25.89
C GLU A 151 -3.93 -12.30 -24.87
N VAL A 152 -4.32 -12.23 -23.59
CA VAL A 152 -3.50 -11.61 -22.54
C VAL A 152 -2.21 -12.40 -22.32
N ARG A 153 -1.08 -11.67 -22.36
CA ARG A 153 0.27 -12.16 -22.06
C ARG A 153 0.97 -11.34 -20.97
N ALA A 154 0.53 -10.11 -20.73
CA ALA A 154 0.98 -9.32 -19.59
C ALA A 154 -0.17 -8.50 -18.98
N VAL A 155 -0.02 -8.15 -17.71
CA VAL A 155 -0.90 -7.20 -17.02
C VAL A 155 -0.06 -6.08 -16.42
N VAL A 156 -0.39 -4.84 -16.76
CA VAL A 156 0.13 -3.65 -16.09
C VAL A 156 -0.80 -3.33 -14.93
N ILE A 157 -0.24 -3.25 -13.74
CA ILE A 157 -0.92 -2.90 -12.50
C ILE A 157 -0.44 -1.51 -12.12
N ALA A 158 -1.35 -0.54 -12.08
CA ALA A 158 -1.12 0.77 -11.47
C ALA A 158 -2.07 0.92 -10.29
N ILE A 159 -1.52 1.20 -9.10
CA ILE A 159 -2.30 1.37 -7.87
C ILE A 159 -1.86 2.63 -7.14
N THR A 160 -2.82 3.38 -6.58
CA THR A 160 -2.56 4.52 -5.71
C THR A 160 -3.23 4.33 -4.37
N VAL A 161 -2.46 4.51 -3.29
CA VAL A 161 -2.89 4.39 -1.89
C VAL A 161 -2.32 5.58 -1.14
N GLY A 162 -3.13 6.38 -0.44
CA GLY A 162 -2.66 7.51 0.38
C GLY A 162 -1.71 8.47 -0.37
N GLY A 163 -2.02 8.79 -1.64
CA GLY A 163 -1.18 9.61 -2.53
C GLY A 163 0.13 8.95 -3.01
N VAL A 164 0.36 7.66 -2.71
CA VAL A 164 1.50 6.89 -3.19
C VAL A 164 1.07 6.02 -4.36
N SER A 165 1.65 6.26 -5.54
CA SER A 165 1.41 5.44 -6.72
C SER A 165 2.53 4.41 -6.94
N MET A 166 2.15 3.19 -7.30
CA MET A 166 3.07 2.13 -7.74
C MET A 166 2.57 1.52 -9.05
N THR A 167 3.50 1.29 -9.97
CA THR A 167 3.20 0.63 -11.25
C THR A 167 4.15 -0.54 -11.46
N THR A 168 3.61 -1.66 -11.90
CA THR A 168 4.41 -2.81 -12.33
C THR A 168 3.77 -3.49 -13.53
N GLN A 169 4.58 -4.12 -14.38
CA GLN A 169 4.11 -4.98 -15.45
C GLN A 169 4.49 -6.42 -15.14
N VAL A 170 3.52 -7.31 -15.28
CA VAL A 170 3.66 -8.73 -14.94
C VAL A 170 3.36 -9.55 -16.19
N ARG A 171 4.36 -10.26 -16.69
CA ARG A 171 4.15 -11.28 -17.74
C ARG A 171 3.62 -12.57 -17.13
N LEU A 172 2.63 -13.17 -17.79
CA LEU A 172 2.12 -14.49 -17.44
C LEU A 172 3.17 -15.53 -17.85
N ARG A 173 3.52 -16.47 -16.97
CA ARG A 173 4.58 -17.46 -17.25
C ARG A 173 4.10 -18.62 -18.13
N ASN A 174 2.82 -18.95 -18.03
CA ASN A 174 2.25 -20.17 -18.62
C ASN A 174 1.42 -19.87 -19.89
N ARG A 175 1.74 -18.79 -20.62
CA ARG A 175 1.02 -18.31 -21.81
C ARG A 175 1.95 -17.76 -22.87
#